data_AF-A0A4Y7TVQ6-F1
#
_entry.id   AF-A0A4Y7TVQ6-F1
#
_cell.length_a   1.000
_cell.length_b   1.000
_cell.length_c   1.000
_cell.angle_alpha   90.00
_cell.angle_beta   90.00
_cell.angle_gamma   90.00
#
_symmetry.space_group_name_H-M   'P 1'
#
loop_
_entity.id
_entity.type
_entity.pdbx_description
1 polymer ?
#
loop_
_entity_poly.entity_id
_entity_poly.type
_entity_poly.pdbx_seq_one_letter_code
_entity_poly.pdbx_strand_id
1 'polypeptide(L)'
;MSEDITRIIFEILVEEDRRRPTYALLSRQVQRWVEPVIYREVVPDLWRGRFHRSVTALVSTKPPNFFALHVKTLFFKVHYPDPDDKRAAEILERCSGVLSLAVWSYVSEPDALLEPLPHLQKALQLPSLSPARLSLSQIVLSSNTPMNRAFSHPIFTHHLDITCTQEQGIWFSPSLVQLSNLTHLSVDVQIEGLDPTNVATDVIRDSPENLQVLLIWPSADTFTSKCRDGMQALVRGEVDTRAVLGFLRDPDAPTGPAANFEVTSEDFLGEWSNPSKGGALWASAERVIEKRQEKLVEVQSRNCADTAK
;
A
#
# COMPACT_ATOMS: atom_id res chain seq x y z
N MET A 1 39.84 8.66 2.93
CA MET A 1 39.18 8.57 4.25
C MET A 1 38.27 9.76 4.55
N SER A 2 38.62 11.01 4.19
CA SER A 2 37.71 12.17 4.35
C SER A 2 36.52 12.18 3.38
N GLU A 3 36.70 11.68 2.16
CA GLU A 3 35.67 11.68 1.12
C GLU A 3 34.47 10.79 1.48
N ASP A 4 34.71 9.57 1.94
CA ASP A 4 33.64 8.63 2.34
C ASP A 4 32.78 9.18 3.47
N ILE A 5 33.42 9.81 4.47
CA ILE A 5 32.72 10.45 5.58
C ILE A 5 31.85 11.60 5.05
N THR A 6 32.39 12.43 4.16
CA THR A 6 31.65 13.55 3.55
C THR A 6 30.46 13.06 2.74
N ARG A 7 30.63 12.00 1.95
CA ARG A 7 29.56 11.33 1.21
C ARG A 7 28.45 10.87 2.14
N ILE A 8 28.78 10.12 3.19
CA ILE A 8 27.80 9.60 4.16
C ILE A 8 27.03 10.75 4.83
N ILE A 9 27.71 11.84 5.21
CA ILE A 9 27.05 13.02 5.77
C ILE A 9 26.01 13.57 4.80
N PHE A 10 26.36 13.75 3.51
CA PHE A 10 25.41 14.25 2.52
C PHE A 10 24.26 13.29 2.24
N GLU A 11 24.52 11.98 2.21
CA GLU A 11 23.48 10.96 2.05
C GLU A 11 22.48 11.02 3.22
N ILE A 12 22.96 11.08 4.47
CA ILE A 12 22.11 11.22 5.68
C ILE A 12 21.29 12.52 5.64
N LEU A 13 21.93 13.66 5.35
CA LEU A 13 21.25 14.95 5.29
C LEU A 13 20.10 14.95 4.26
N VAL A 14 20.29 14.27 3.13
CA VAL A 14 19.31 14.18 2.05
C VAL A 14 18.14 13.26 2.39
N GLU A 15 18.33 12.25 3.24
CA GLU A 15 17.25 11.38 3.72
C GLU A 15 16.32 12.08 4.70
N GLU A 16 16.85 13.00 5.51
CA GLU A 16 16.09 13.69 6.56
C GLU A 16 15.51 15.05 6.11
N ASP A 17 16.07 15.69 5.09
CA ASP A 17 15.68 17.04 4.68
C ASP A 17 14.60 17.06 3.56
N ARG A 18 13.50 17.78 3.82
CA ARG A 18 12.46 18.10 2.83
C ARG A 18 12.99 18.88 1.62
N ARG A 19 14.10 19.59 1.75
CA ARG A 19 14.79 20.33 0.68
C ARG A 19 15.86 19.52 -0.04
N ARG A 20 15.83 18.19 0.09
CA ARG A 20 16.77 17.25 -0.55
C ARG A 20 17.27 17.60 -1.97
N PRO A 21 16.48 18.15 -2.92
CA PRO A 21 16.99 18.46 -4.25
C PRO A 21 18.05 19.57 -4.28
N THR A 22 18.13 20.45 -3.27
CA THR A 22 19.11 21.56 -3.27
C THR A 22 20.54 21.09 -3.03
N TYR A 23 20.75 19.95 -2.36
CA TYR A 23 22.08 19.38 -2.14
C TYR A 23 22.76 18.98 -3.46
N ALA A 24 21.98 18.53 -4.44
CA ALA A 24 22.47 18.18 -5.76
C ALA A 24 23.03 19.38 -6.55
N LEU A 25 22.76 20.62 -6.09
CA LEU A 25 23.23 21.86 -6.73
C LEU A 25 24.57 22.35 -6.16
N LEU A 26 25.07 21.76 -5.07
CA LEU A 26 26.27 22.26 -4.38
C LEU A 26 27.55 22.02 -5.18
N SER A 27 27.74 20.81 -5.71
CA SER A 27 28.87 20.46 -6.58
C SER A 27 28.55 19.21 -7.40
N ARG A 28 29.28 18.97 -8.50
CA ARG A 28 29.13 17.74 -9.31
C ARG A 28 29.44 16.47 -8.52
N GLN A 29 30.33 16.55 -7.56
CA GLN A 29 30.71 15.40 -6.72
C GLN A 29 29.58 15.09 -5.74
N VAL A 30 29.05 16.10 -5.04
CA VAL A 30 27.90 15.94 -4.14
C VAL A 30 26.69 15.45 -4.93
N GLN A 31 26.42 16.01 -6.11
CA GLN A 31 25.36 15.57 -7.01
C GLN A 31 25.39 14.06 -7.24
N ARG A 32 26.57 13.49 -7.57
CA ARG A 32 26.72 12.05 -7.80
C ARG A 32 26.42 11.19 -6.57
N TRP A 33 26.70 11.71 -5.37
CA TRP A 33 26.41 11.02 -4.12
C TRP A 33 24.92 11.06 -3.79
N VAL A 34 24.28 12.24 -3.92
CA VAL A 34 22.94 12.46 -3.40
C VAL A 34 21.82 12.15 -4.39
N GLU A 35 22.05 12.23 -5.70
CA GLU A 35 21.01 11.93 -6.69
C GLU A 35 20.43 10.52 -6.54
N PRO A 36 21.22 9.44 -6.37
CA PRO A 36 20.68 8.11 -6.07
C PRO A 36 19.70 8.10 -4.88
N VAL A 37 19.98 8.86 -3.84
CA VAL A 37 19.15 8.95 -2.63
C VAL A 37 17.88 9.77 -2.89
N ILE A 38 18.00 10.92 -3.56
CA ILE A 38 16.86 11.78 -3.94
C ILE A 38 15.83 11.02 -4.79
N TYR A 39 16.31 10.22 -5.73
CA TYR A 39 15.47 9.46 -6.67
C TYR A 39 15.06 8.09 -6.14
N ARG A 40 15.51 7.68 -4.94
CA ARG A 40 15.14 6.38 -4.35
C ARG A 40 13.65 6.26 -4.12
N GLU A 41 13.06 7.34 -3.63
CA GLU A 41 11.67 7.41 -3.19
C GLU A 41 10.96 8.56 -3.90
N VAL A 42 10.11 8.21 -4.88
CA VAL A 42 9.49 9.20 -5.76
C VAL A 42 7.96 9.13 -5.65
N VAL A 43 7.37 10.30 -5.37
CA VAL A 43 5.94 10.56 -5.48
C VAL A 43 5.76 11.55 -6.63
N PRO A 44 5.50 11.09 -7.87
CA PRO A 44 5.39 11.98 -9.01
C PRO A 44 4.18 12.91 -8.88
N ASP A 45 4.41 14.20 -9.03
CA ASP A 45 3.34 15.17 -9.31
C ASP A 45 2.94 15.01 -10.79
N LEU A 46 1.95 14.14 -11.03
CA LEU A 46 1.49 13.78 -12.36
C LEU A 46 0.86 14.98 -13.08
N TRP A 47 0.13 15.83 -12.36
CA TRP A 47 -0.44 17.08 -12.86
C TRP A 47 0.63 18.00 -13.47
N ARG A 48 1.70 18.31 -12.71
CA ARG A 48 2.79 19.17 -13.21
C ARG A 48 3.72 18.46 -14.20
N GLY A 49 3.76 17.13 -14.16
CA GLY A 49 4.52 16.29 -15.10
C GLY A 49 6.03 16.53 -15.10
N ARG A 50 6.62 17.13 -14.05
CA ARG A 50 8.07 17.43 -13.99
C ARG A 50 8.93 16.16 -14.02
N PHE A 51 8.54 15.18 -13.21
CA PHE A 51 9.22 13.90 -13.16
C PHE A 51 9.03 13.12 -14.46
N HIS A 52 7.78 13.04 -14.93
CA HIS A 52 7.43 12.45 -16.22
C HIS A 52 8.29 12.98 -17.37
N ARG A 53 8.42 14.31 -17.52
CA ARG A 53 9.29 14.92 -18.54
C ARG A 53 10.76 14.53 -18.39
N SER A 54 11.25 14.41 -17.16
CA SER A 54 12.65 14.03 -16.90
C SER A 54 12.95 12.58 -17.30
N VAL A 55 11.95 11.70 -17.12
CA VAL A 55 12.01 10.27 -17.42
C VAL A 55 11.80 9.99 -18.91
N THR A 56 10.98 10.79 -19.60
CA THR A 56 10.62 10.59 -21.01
C THR A 56 11.38 11.48 -22.00
N ALA A 57 12.17 12.45 -21.54
CA ALA A 57 12.95 13.32 -22.41
C ALA A 57 13.94 12.52 -23.29
N LEU A 58 13.91 12.77 -24.59
CA LEU A 58 14.84 12.18 -25.57
C LEU A 58 16.30 12.48 -25.24
N VAL A 59 16.55 13.69 -24.72
CA VAL A 59 17.88 14.15 -24.28
C VAL A 59 17.77 14.49 -22.79
N SER A 60 17.74 13.46 -21.95
CA SER A 60 17.80 13.61 -20.49
C SER A 60 19.24 13.54 -20.00
N THR A 61 19.57 14.33 -18.99
CA THR A 61 20.85 14.16 -18.26
C THR A 61 20.89 12.86 -17.46
N LYS A 62 19.74 12.20 -17.28
CA LYS A 62 19.59 10.92 -16.60
C LYS A 62 19.13 9.86 -17.60
N PRO A 63 19.98 8.90 -17.99
CA PRO A 63 19.59 7.86 -18.92
C PRO A 63 18.49 6.97 -18.31
N PRO A 64 17.69 6.24 -19.11
CA PRO A 64 16.66 5.33 -18.59
C PRO A 64 17.17 4.35 -17.52
N ASN A 65 18.38 3.82 -17.68
CA ASN A 65 19.00 2.91 -16.72
C ASN A 65 19.25 3.55 -15.34
N PHE A 66 19.37 4.87 -15.26
CA PHE A 66 19.47 5.57 -13.98
C PHE A 66 18.19 5.39 -13.16
N PHE A 67 17.01 5.59 -13.78
CA PHE A 67 15.73 5.46 -13.09
C PHE A 67 15.46 4.01 -12.69
N ALA A 68 15.69 3.06 -13.61
CA ALA A 68 15.58 1.65 -13.30
C ALA A 68 16.50 1.21 -12.14
N LEU A 69 17.71 1.76 -12.05
CA LEU A 69 18.66 1.41 -11.00
C LEU A 69 18.32 2.04 -9.65
N HIS A 70 17.93 3.32 -9.64
CA HIS A 70 17.85 4.09 -8.40
C HIS A 70 16.44 4.24 -7.85
N VAL A 71 15.39 4.25 -8.68
CA VAL A 71 14.00 4.35 -8.19
C VAL A 71 13.59 3.02 -7.58
N LYS A 72 13.39 2.99 -6.26
CA LYS A 72 12.94 1.81 -5.49
C LYS A 72 11.50 1.91 -5.05
N THR A 73 10.98 3.13 -4.99
CA THR A 73 9.61 3.38 -4.57
C THR A 73 8.95 4.34 -5.52
N LEU A 74 7.77 3.94 -5.99
CA LEU A 74 6.87 4.80 -6.72
C LEU A 74 5.52 4.84 -6.02
N PHE A 75 5.03 6.05 -5.78
CA PHE A 75 3.67 6.27 -5.34
C PHE A 75 2.97 7.23 -6.29
N PHE A 76 2.04 6.71 -7.07
CA PHE A 76 1.18 7.46 -7.96
C PHE A 76 -0.12 7.84 -7.26
N LYS A 77 -0.45 9.14 -7.33
CA LYS A 77 -1.77 9.67 -7.02
C LYS A 77 -2.43 10.04 -8.34
N VAL A 78 -3.30 9.17 -8.83
CA VAL A 78 -3.99 9.31 -10.11
C VAL A 78 -5.31 10.01 -9.85
N HIS A 79 -5.51 11.18 -10.43
CA HIS A 79 -6.78 11.89 -10.35
C HIS A 79 -7.56 11.68 -11.65
N TYR A 80 -8.86 11.36 -11.55
CA TYR A 80 -9.73 11.25 -12.73
C TYR A 80 -10.50 12.56 -12.94
N PRO A 81 -10.70 13.05 -14.19
CA PRO A 81 -10.40 12.47 -15.53
C PRO A 81 -9.04 12.86 -16.16
N ASP A 82 -7.97 13.04 -15.39
CA ASP A 82 -6.72 13.61 -15.91
C ASP A 82 -5.87 12.63 -16.75
N PRO A 83 -4.93 13.13 -17.60
CA PRO A 83 -3.98 12.30 -18.37
C PRO A 83 -2.95 11.55 -17.49
N ASP A 84 -3.24 11.39 -16.21
CA ASP A 84 -2.40 10.77 -15.20
C ASP A 84 -2.14 9.29 -15.50
N ASP A 85 -3.12 8.56 -16.05
CA ASP A 85 -2.97 7.16 -16.46
C ASP A 85 -1.76 6.95 -17.38
N LYS A 86 -1.72 7.66 -18.51
CA LYS A 86 -0.64 7.55 -19.48
C LYS A 86 0.71 7.99 -18.89
N ARG A 87 0.73 9.08 -18.12
CA ARG A 87 1.98 9.59 -17.52
C ARG A 87 2.53 8.63 -16.48
N ALA A 88 1.69 8.07 -15.63
CA ALA A 88 2.06 7.10 -14.61
C ALA A 88 2.58 5.81 -15.25
N ALA A 89 1.91 5.32 -16.29
CA ALA A 89 2.37 4.17 -17.08
C ALA A 89 3.77 4.41 -17.67
N GLU A 90 3.99 5.50 -18.41
CA GLU A 90 5.30 5.82 -19.02
C GLU A 90 6.42 6.00 -17.98
N ILE A 91 6.11 6.50 -16.77
CA ILE A 91 7.07 6.53 -15.66
C ILE A 91 7.40 5.11 -15.20
N LEU A 92 6.39 4.28 -14.97
CA LEU A 92 6.53 2.92 -14.46
C LEU A 92 7.36 2.06 -15.42
N GLU A 93 7.14 2.17 -16.73
CA GLU A 93 7.91 1.47 -17.77
C GLU A 93 9.42 1.75 -17.71
N ARG A 94 9.83 2.92 -17.20
CA ARG A 94 11.25 3.31 -17.08
C ARG A 94 11.86 3.00 -15.72
N CYS A 95 11.03 2.70 -14.72
CA CYS A 95 11.44 2.45 -13.35
C CYS A 95 11.29 0.96 -13.01
N SER A 96 11.91 0.08 -13.79
CA SER A 96 11.73 -1.37 -13.63
C SER A 96 12.27 -1.93 -12.31
N GLY A 97 13.23 -1.27 -11.66
CA GLY A 97 13.79 -1.72 -10.38
C GLY A 97 13.01 -1.32 -9.13
N VAL A 98 11.71 -1.00 -9.28
CA VAL A 98 10.81 -0.63 -8.17
C VAL A 98 10.52 -1.84 -7.29
N LEU A 99 10.69 -1.66 -5.99
CA LEU A 99 10.45 -2.66 -4.95
C LEU A 99 9.14 -2.41 -4.19
N SER A 100 8.70 -1.15 -4.12
CA SER A 100 7.44 -0.75 -3.50
C SER A 100 6.65 0.13 -4.45
N LEU A 101 5.48 -0.33 -4.86
CA LEU A 101 4.62 0.37 -5.81
C LEU A 101 3.27 0.65 -5.15
N ALA A 102 2.87 1.92 -5.12
CA ALA A 102 1.52 2.35 -4.76
C ALA A 102 0.88 3.09 -5.94
N VAL A 103 -0.34 2.71 -6.32
CA VAL A 103 -1.15 3.41 -7.32
C VAL A 103 -2.51 3.67 -6.72
N TRP A 104 -2.72 4.89 -6.22
CA TRP A 104 -3.99 5.29 -5.64
C TRP A 104 -4.75 6.18 -6.60
N SER A 105 -6.01 5.84 -6.83
CA SER A 105 -6.93 6.62 -7.62
C SER A 105 -7.83 7.45 -6.72
N TYR A 106 -7.99 8.72 -7.06
CA TYR A 106 -8.89 9.64 -6.39
C TYR A 106 -9.93 10.10 -7.40
N VAL A 107 -11.16 9.66 -7.17
CA VAL A 107 -12.31 10.01 -8.00
C VAL A 107 -13.06 11.11 -7.28
N SER A 108 -13.03 12.31 -7.86
CA SER A 108 -13.59 13.51 -7.21
C SER A 108 -15.12 13.57 -7.31
N GLU A 109 -15.72 12.85 -8.26
CA GLU A 109 -17.15 12.86 -8.54
C GLU A 109 -17.73 11.45 -8.38
N PRO A 110 -18.67 11.23 -7.45
CA PRO A 110 -19.25 9.89 -7.22
C PRO A 110 -20.02 9.34 -8.43
N ASP A 111 -20.46 10.21 -9.35
CA ASP A 111 -21.16 9.83 -10.58
C ASP A 111 -20.23 9.67 -11.80
N ALA A 112 -18.93 9.97 -11.66
CA ALA A 112 -17.98 9.71 -12.73
C ALA A 112 -17.87 8.20 -12.91
N LEU A 113 -18.36 7.71 -14.06
CA LEU A 113 -18.16 6.32 -14.46
C LEU A 113 -16.68 6.01 -14.32
N LEU A 114 -16.37 5.00 -13.52
CA LEU A 114 -15.02 4.56 -13.25
C LEU A 114 -14.44 4.01 -14.55
N GLU A 115 -13.83 4.88 -15.32
CA GLU A 115 -13.15 4.47 -16.52
C GLU A 115 -11.92 3.67 -16.13
N PRO A 116 -11.64 2.56 -16.84
CA PRO A 116 -10.44 1.78 -16.61
C PRO A 116 -9.19 2.67 -16.78
N LEU A 117 -8.09 2.24 -16.18
CA LEU A 117 -6.76 2.84 -16.37
C LEU A 117 -5.92 1.93 -17.30
N PRO A 118 -6.24 1.87 -18.62
CA PRO A 118 -5.70 0.84 -19.51
C PRO A 118 -4.18 0.95 -19.70
N HIS A 119 -3.61 2.15 -19.64
CA HIS A 119 -2.16 2.31 -19.81
C HIS A 119 -1.42 1.77 -18.59
N LEU A 120 -1.87 2.11 -17.38
CA LEU A 120 -1.32 1.56 -16.14
C LEU A 120 -1.51 0.05 -16.06
N GLN A 121 -2.69 -0.47 -16.40
CA GLN A 121 -2.94 -1.92 -16.44
C GLN A 121 -1.96 -2.64 -17.35
N LYS A 122 -1.71 -2.08 -18.55
CA LYS A 122 -0.72 -2.64 -19.47
C LYS A 122 0.70 -2.52 -18.92
N ALA A 123 1.06 -1.41 -18.29
CA ALA A 123 2.39 -1.21 -17.71
C ALA A 123 2.65 -2.15 -16.54
N LEU A 124 1.65 -2.43 -15.71
CA LEU A 124 1.76 -3.40 -14.62
C LEU A 124 2.12 -4.78 -15.16
N GLN A 125 1.66 -5.16 -16.37
CA GLN A 125 1.92 -6.46 -17.03
C GLN A 125 3.36 -6.66 -17.50
N LEU A 126 4.23 -5.66 -17.33
CA LEU A 126 5.62 -5.79 -17.71
C LEU A 126 6.34 -6.85 -16.86
N PRO A 127 7.00 -7.86 -17.49
CA PRO A 127 7.73 -8.91 -16.76
C PRO A 127 8.90 -8.39 -15.92
N SER A 128 9.37 -7.17 -16.19
CA SER A 128 10.44 -6.52 -15.45
C SER A 128 9.99 -5.92 -14.12
N LEU A 129 8.68 -5.83 -13.86
CA LEU A 129 8.13 -5.35 -12.61
C LEU A 129 7.89 -6.50 -11.65
N SER A 130 8.53 -6.45 -10.48
CA SER A 130 8.38 -7.42 -9.41
C SER A 130 8.45 -6.74 -8.04
N PRO A 131 7.56 -5.78 -7.76
CA PRO A 131 7.57 -5.08 -6.47
C PRO A 131 7.32 -6.08 -5.35
N ALA A 132 8.14 -6.01 -4.29
CA ALA A 132 7.93 -6.79 -3.07
C ALA A 132 6.71 -6.32 -2.28
N ARG A 133 6.30 -5.05 -2.48
CA ARG A 133 5.14 -4.42 -1.86
C ARG A 133 4.29 -3.72 -2.90
N LEU A 134 2.99 -4.01 -2.89
CA LEU A 134 2.06 -3.47 -3.86
C LEU A 134 0.83 -2.91 -3.14
N SER A 135 0.49 -1.65 -3.44
CA SER A 135 -0.78 -1.04 -3.02
C SER A 135 -1.49 -0.50 -4.25
N LEU A 136 -2.72 -0.94 -4.49
CA LEU A 136 -3.48 -0.57 -5.68
C LEU A 136 -4.90 -0.18 -5.30
N SER A 137 -5.38 0.90 -5.89
CA SER A 137 -6.82 1.13 -5.91
C SER A 137 -7.52 0.11 -6.78
N GLN A 138 -8.72 -0.27 -6.35
CA GLN A 138 -9.55 -1.25 -7.03
C GLN A 138 -9.76 -0.94 -8.52
N ILE A 139 -9.94 0.33 -8.89
CA ILE A 139 -10.10 0.77 -10.29
C ILE A 139 -8.90 0.40 -11.18
N VAL A 140 -7.69 0.31 -10.62
CA VAL A 140 -6.49 -0.12 -11.35
C VAL A 140 -6.62 -1.59 -11.75
N LEU A 141 -7.36 -2.39 -10.98
CA LEU A 141 -7.60 -3.81 -11.20
C LEU A 141 -8.88 -4.10 -12.01
N SER A 142 -9.76 -3.11 -12.17
CA SER A 142 -11.05 -3.26 -12.85
C SER A 142 -10.87 -3.35 -14.37
N SER A 143 -11.32 -4.45 -14.99
CA SER A 143 -11.45 -4.54 -16.45
C SER A 143 -12.75 -3.89 -16.92
N ASN A 144 -12.89 -3.65 -18.23
CA ASN A 144 -14.15 -3.26 -18.87
C ASN A 144 -15.30 -4.26 -18.66
N THR A 145 -15.02 -5.41 -18.05
CA THR A 145 -15.98 -6.43 -17.68
C THR A 145 -16.18 -6.39 -16.16
N PRO A 146 -17.32 -5.86 -15.67
CA PRO A 146 -17.55 -5.60 -14.24
C PRO A 146 -17.48 -6.83 -13.32
N MET A 147 -17.39 -8.05 -13.86
CA MET A 147 -17.32 -9.28 -13.07
C MET A 147 -15.94 -9.98 -13.09
N ASN A 148 -14.95 -9.47 -13.83
CA ASN A 148 -13.68 -10.19 -13.97
C ASN A 148 -12.49 -9.41 -13.41
N ARG A 149 -12.53 -9.14 -12.09
CA ARG A 149 -11.33 -8.75 -11.34
C ARG A 149 -10.46 -10.00 -11.16
N ALA A 150 -9.57 -10.25 -12.11
CA ALA A 150 -8.68 -11.38 -12.06
C ALA A 150 -7.38 -10.98 -11.35
N PHE A 151 -7.14 -11.55 -10.16
CA PHE A 151 -5.83 -11.50 -9.48
C PHE A 151 -4.77 -12.40 -10.16
N SER A 152 -4.88 -12.61 -11.47
CA SER A 152 -3.98 -13.45 -12.27
C SER A 152 -2.70 -12.73 -12.68
N HIS A 153 -2.56 -11.46 -12.31
CA HIS A 153 -1.44 -10.64 -12.72
C HIS A 153 -0.14 -11.08 -12.04
N PRO A 154 0.97 -11.31 -12.77
CA PRO A 154 2.25 -11.75 -12.18
C PRO A 154 2.93 -10.73 -11.25
N ILE A 155 2.34 -9.55 -11.05
CA ILE A 155 2.92 -8.48 -10.23
C ILE A 155 2.51 -8.63 -8.78
N PHE A 156 1.48 -9.43 -8.50
CA PHE A 156 1.06 -9.71 -7.14
C PHE A 156 2.11 -10.57 -6.45
N THR A 157 2.61 -10.05 -5.33
CA THR A 157 3.63 -10.70 -4.51
C THR A 157 3.11 -10.88 -3.08
N HIS A 158 4.01 -10.90 -2.10
CA HIS A 158 3.72 -11.28 -0.72
C HIS A 158 2.85 -10.26 0.04
N HIS A 159 2.98 -8.96 -0.28
CA HIS A 159 2.27 -7.87 0.40
C HIS A 159 1.39 -7.11 -0.60
N LEU A 160 0.09 -7.20 -0.39
CA LEU A 160 -0.92 -6.51 -1.18
C LEU A 160 -1.77 -5.60 -0.29
N ASP A 161 -1.98 -4.38 -0.74
CA ASP A 161 -2.90 -3.42 -0.14
C ASP A 161 -3.90 -2.98 -1.20
N ILE A 162 -5.19 -3.10 -0.89
CA ILE A 162 -6.29 -2.81 -1.80
C ILE A 162 -7.08 -1.64 -1.22
N THR A 163 -6.92 -0.47 -1.83
CA THR A 163 -7.72 0.69 -1.45
C THR A 163 -9.04 0.64 -2.23
N CYS A 164 -10.17 0.43 -1.54
CA CYS A 164 -11.48 0.36 -2.17
C CYS A 164 -12.15 1.74 -2.16
N THR A 165 -12.49 2.26 -3.35
CA THR A 165 -13.32 3.44 -3.50
C THR A 165 -14.74 3.00 -3.85
N GLN A 166 -15.73 3.29 -2.98
CA GLN A 166 -17.21 3.18 -3.13
C GLN A 166 -17.83 2.44 -4.35
N GLU A 167 -17.31 1.31 -4.80
CA GLU A 167 -17.90 0.56 -5.92
C GLU A 167 -19.00 -0.38 -5.43
N GLN A 168 -20.17 -0.31 -6.09
CA GLN A 168 -21.21 -1.33 -5.98
C GLN A 168 -20.74 -2.62 -6.66
N GLY A 169 -20.66 -3.74 -5.95
CA GLY A 169 -20.33 -5.03 -6.54
C GLY A 169 -19.86 -6.07 -5.53
N ILE A 170 -19.70 -7.32 -6.00
CA ILE A 170 -19.08 -8.38 -5.19
C ILE A 170 -17.65 -7.96 -4.92
N TRP A 171 -17.34 -7.73 -3.64
CA TRP A 171 -16.13 -7.05 -3.23
C TRP A 171 -14.87 -7.86 -3.55
N PHE A 172 -14.95 -9.18 -3.33
CA PHE A 172 -13.89 -10.13 -3.60
C PHE A 172 -14.37 -11.18 -4.58
N SER A 173 -13.63 -11.28 -5.68
CA SER A 173 -13.75 -12.42 -6.57
C SER A 173 -13.05 -13.60 -5.91
N PRO A 174 -13.54 -14.84 -6.11
CA PRO A 174 -12.82 -16.07 -5.73
C PRO A 174 -11.39 -16.15 -6.29
N SER A 175 -10.97 -15.22 -7.15
CA SER A 175 -9.61 -15.12 -7.67
C SER A 175 -8.54 -14.77 -6.63
N LEU A 176 -8.88 -14.30 -5.42
CA LEU A 176 -7.87 -14.09 -4.36
C LEU A 176 -7.09 -15.37 -4.04
N VAL A 177 -7.72 -16.54 -4.14
CA VAL A 177 -7.07 -17.85 -3.95
C VAL A 177 -5.91 -18.11 -4.92
N GLN A 178 -5.86 -17.39 -6.06
CA GLN A 178 -4.79 -17.51 -7.05
C GLN A 178 -3.49 -16.85 -6.59
N LEU A 179 -3.54 -16.01 -5.55
CA LEU A 179 -2.39 -15.30 -5.00
C LEU A 179 -1.60 -16.19 -4.03
N SER A 180 -1.15 -17.36 -4.48
CA SER A 180 -0.52 -18.37 -3.60
C SER A 180 0.72 -17.92 -2.83
N ASN A 181 1.34 -16.78 -3.18
CA ASN A 181 2.48 -16.21 -2.47
C ASN A 181 2.07 -15.10 -1.49
N LEU A 182 0.80 -14.74 -1.40
CA LEU A 182 0.30 -13.65 -0.57
C LEU A 182 0.34 -14.05 0.92
N THR A 183 1.12 -13.29 1.70
CA THR A 183 1.21 -13.47 3.16
C THR A 183 0.55 -12.32 3.92
N HIS A 184 0.50 -11.13 3.32
CA HIS A 184 -0.03 -9.92 3.92
C HIS A 184 -1.03 -9.24 2.98
N LEU A 185 -2.25 -9.05 3.47
CA LEU A 185 -3.31 -8.35 2.75
C LEU A 185 -3.85 -7.20 3.60
N SER A 186 -4.05 -6.03 2.99
CA SER A 186 -4.70 -4.88 3.58
C SER A 186 -5.88 -4.47 2.69
N VAL A 187 -7.01 -4.14 3.31
CA VAL A 187 -8.25 -3.80 2.62
C VAL A 187 -8.87 -2.57 3.27
N ASP A 188 -9.11 -1.54 2.46
CA ASP A 188 -9.92 -0.39 2.87
C ASP A 188 -11.41 -0.70 2.73
N VAL A 189 -12.18 -0.38 3.76
CA VAL A 189 -13.62 -0.59 3.85
C VAL A 189 -14.28 0.79 3.86
N GLN A 190 -14.54 1.35 2.67
CA GLN A 190 -15.08 2.71 2.50
C GLN A 190 -16.57 2.75 2.12
N ILE A 191 -17.25 1.60 2.08
CA ILE A 191 -18.66 1.51 1.65
C ILE A 191 -19.57 1.70 2.87
N GLU A 192 -20.43 2.71 2.82
CA GLU A 192 -21.41 2.98 3.87
C GLU A 192 -22.31 1.76 4.12
N GLY A 193 -22.51 1.43 5.40
CA GLY A 193 -23.39 0.33 5.82
C GLY A 193 -22.81 -1.07 5.66
N LEU A 194 -21.59 -1.20 5.12
CA LEU A 194 -20.94 -2.49 4.98
C LEU A 194 -20.17 -2.85 6.24
N ASP A 195 -20.52 -3.99 6.85
CA ASP A 195 -19.92 -4.46 8.10
C ASP A 195 -18.49 -4.96 7.86
N PRO A 196 -17.45 -4.33 8.44
CA PRO A 196 -16.05 -4.75 8.34
C PRO A 196 -15.82 -6.24 8.63
N THR A 197 -16.66 -6.84 9.48
CA THR A 197 -16.61 -8.26 9.87
C THR A 197 -16.96 -9.19 8.73
N ASN A 198 -17.99 -8.83 7.95
CA ASN A 198 -18.39 -9.60 6.78
C ASN A 198 -17.29 -9.54 5.71
N VAL A 199 -16.68 -8.37 5.54
CA VAL A 199 -15.51 -8.19 4.65
C VAL A 199 -14.37 -9.11 5.05
N ALA A 200 -13.99 -9.07 6.32
CA ALA A 200 -12.91 -9.90 6.82
C ALA A 200 -13.20 -11.38 6.58
N THR A 201 -14.43 -11.82 6.88
CA THR A 201 -14.88 -13.20 6.69
C THR A 201 -14.81 -13.61 5.21
N ASP A 202 -15.30 -12.76 4.31
CA ASP A 202 -15.27 -13.01 2.87
C ASP A 202 -13.83 -13.07 2.33
N VAL A 203 -13.00 -12.09 2.70
CA VAL A 203 -11.59 -12.05 2.31
C VAL A 203 -10.86 -13.30 2.80
N ILE A 204 -11.04 -13.68 4.07
CA ILE A 204 -10.40 -14.86 4.65
C ILE A 204 -10.82 -16.14 3.93
N ARG A 205 -12.12 -16.30 3.66
CA ARG A 205 -12.65 -17.47 2.95
C ARG A 205 -12.04 -17.60 1.56
N ASP A 206 -11.87 -16.47 0.86
CA ASP A 206 -11.45 -16.44 -0.54
C ASP A 206 -9.92 -16.26 -0.69
N SER A 207 -9.19 -16.12 0.42
CA SER A 207 -7.72 -15.98 0.47
C SER A 207 -6.99 -17.32 0.48
N PRO A 208 -5.72 -17.35 0.08
CA PRO A 208 -4.92 -18.57 0.16
C PRO A 208 -4.60 -18.92 1.63
N GLU A 209 -4.35 -20.20 1.89
CA GLU A 209 -4.11 -20.72 3.25
C GLU A 209 -2.89 -20.11 3.94
N ASN A 210 -1.91 -19.66 3.16
CA ASN A 210 -0.68 -19.04 3.66
C ASN A 210 -0.83 -17.55 4.01
N LEU A 211 -2.04 -16.97 3.90
CA LEU A 211 -2.29 -15.63 4.41
C LEU A 211 -2.03 -15.60 5.92
N GLN A 212 -1.14 -14.73 6.35
CA GLN A 212 -0.71 -14.58 7.75
C GLN A 212 -1.36 -13.37 8.40
N VAL A 213 -1.50 -12.27 7.66
CA VAL A 213 -2.02 -11.00 8.17
C VAL A 213 -3.09 -10.46 7.25
N LEU A 214 -4.25 -10.13 7.81
CA LEU A 214 -5.29 -9.35 7.15
C LEU A 214 -5.52 -8.05 7.92
N LEU A 215 -5.22 -6.92 7.30
CA LEU A 215 -5.54 -5.59 7.80
C LEU A 215 -6.87 -5.10 7.21
N ILE A 216 -7.76 -4.64 8.08
CA ILE A 216 -9.04 -4.03 7.70
C ILE A 216 -9.04 -2.56 8.13
N TRP A 217 -9.29 -1.66 7.20
CA TRP A 217 -9.33 -0.21 7.40
C TRP A 217 -10.73 0.36 7.16
N PRO A 218 -11.62 0.33 8.15
CA PRO A 218 -12.93 0.95 8.03
C PRO A 218 -12.82 2.47 7.93
N SER A 219 -13.56 3.05 6.97
CA SER A 219 -13.79 4.49 6.90
C SER A 219 -14.64 4.94 8.10
N ALA A 220 -14.49 6.21 8.48
CA ALA A 220 -15.31 6.85 9.51
C ALA A 220 -16.82 6.66 9.27
N ASP A 221 -17.24 6.66 8.01
CA ASP A 221 -18.65 6.54 7.62
C ASP A 221 -19.23 5.14 7.86
N THR A 222 -18.38 4.13 8.08
CA THR A 222 -18.84 2.77 8.38
C THR A 222 -19.28 2.58 9.84
N PHE A 223 -19.05 3.59 10.70
CA PHE A 223 -19.31 3.50 12.14
C PHE A 223 -20.78 3.67 12.49
N THR A 224 -21.54 2.64 12.18
CA THR A 224 -22.91 2.47 12.67
C THR A 224 -22.91 1.73 14.00
N SER A 225 -23.94 1.94 14.82
CA SER A 225 -24.14 1.15 16.04
C SER A 225 -24.22 -0.36 15.75
N LYS A 226 -24.66 -0.74 14.55
CA LYS A 226 -24.75 -2.13 14.09
C LYS A 226 -23.37 -2.77 13.89
N CYS A 227 -22.38 -2.02 13.41
CA CYS A 227 -21.04 -2.55 13.14
C CYS A 227 -20.15 -2.63 14.38
N ARG A 228 -20.53 -1.95 15.48
CA ARG A 228 -19.71 -1.85 16.69
C ARG A 228 -19.31 -3.20 17.27
N ASP A 229 -20.26 -4.12 17.38
CA ASP A 229 -20.01 -5.44 17.99
C ASP A 229 -19.09 -6.28 17.09
N GLY A 230 -19.30 -6.22 15.78
CA GLY A 230 -18.44 -6.88 14.79
C GLY A 230 -17.00 -6.34 14.79
N MET A 231 -16.83 -5.02 14.87
CA MET A 231 -15.51 -4.40 15.01
C MET A 231 -14.81 -4.82 16.32
N GLN A 232 -15.54 -4.91 17.43
CA GLN A 232 -14.97 -5.43 18.67
C GLN A 232 -14.56 -6.89 18.55
N ALA A 233 -15.35 -7.72 17.86
CA ALA A 233 -15.00 -9.11 17.58
C ALA A 233 -13.71 -9.20 16.75
N LEU A 234 -13.53 -8.35 15.73
CA LEU A 234 -12.28 -8.23 14.97
C LEU A 234 -11.10 -7.83 15.87
N VAL A 235 -11.25 -6.80 16.71
CA VAL A 235 -10.19 -6.34 17.63
C VAL A 235 -9.74 -7.45 18.59
N ARG A 236 -10.67 -8.28 19.04
CA ARG A 236 -10.39 -9.41 19.94
C ARG A 236 -9.87 -10.66 19.21
N GLY A 237 -9.98 -10.71 17.88
CA GLY A 237 -9.61 -11.87 17.08
C GLY A 237 -10.64 -13.00 17.15
N GLU A 238 -11.91 -12.68 17.43
CA GLU A 238 -13.02 -13.65 17.51
C GLU A 238 -13.49 -14.08 16.10
N VAL A 239 -13.29 -13.23 15.09
CA VAL A 239 -13.63 -13.53 13.68
C VAL A 239 -12.58 -14.45 13.05
N ASP A 240 -11.32 -14.03 13.10
CA ASP A 240 -10.15 -14.81 12.76
C ASP A 240 -8.95 -14.19 13.48
N THR A 241 -8.06 -15.02 13.99
CA THR A 241 -6.87 -14.57 14.72
C THR A 241 -5.93 -13.70 13.88
N ARG A 242 -5.93 -13.89 12.56
CA ARG A 242 -5.11 -13.19 11.55
C ARG A 242 -5.69 -11.83 11.13
N ALA A 243 -6.98 -11.60 11.38
CA ALA A 243 -7.64 -10.34 11.02
C ALA A 243 -7.39 -9.28 12.10
N VAL A 244 -6.81 -8.15 11.70
CA VAL A 244 -6.44 -7.05 12.56
C VAL A 244 -7.12 -5.77 12.05
N LEU A 245 -7.72 -5.04 12.98
CA LEU A 245 -8.44 -3.82 12.68
C LEU A 245 -7.53 -2.61 12.90
N GLY A 246 -7.18 -1.93 11.82
CA GLY A 246 -6.48 -0.64 11.86
C GLY A 246 -7.47 0.51 11.78
N PHE A 247 -7.10 1.69 12.26
CA PHE A 247 -7.92 2.89 12.08
C PHE A 247 -7.08 4.08 11.65
N LEU A 248 -7.54 4.79 10.61
CA LEU A 248 -6.96 6.06 10.20
C LEU A 248 -7.53 7.16 11.10
N ARG A 249 -6.68 7.67 12.00
CA ARG A 249 -7.05 8.72 12.94
C ARG A 249 -7.19 10.04 12.21
N ASP A 250 -8.41 10.54 12.19
CA ASP A 250 -8.71 11.93 11.90
C ASP A 250 -8.49 12.76 13.18
N PRO A 251 -7.59 13.76 13.18
CA PRO A 251 -7.31 14.59 14.36
C PRO A 251 -8.53 15.39 14.84
N ASP A 252 -9.50 15.65 13.97
CA ASP A 252 -10.69 16.45 14.26
C ASP A 252 -11.92 15.58 14.60
N ALA A 253 -11.84 14.27 14.37
CA ALA A 253 -12.93 13.34 14.68
C ALA A 253 -13.02 12.99 16.18
N PRO A 254 -14.22 12.71 16.72
CA PRO A 254 -14.37 12.15 18.06
C PRO A 254 -13.61 10.82 18.19
N THR A 255 -13.30 10.42 19.43
CA THR A 255 -12.63 9.14 19.74
C THR A 255 -13.15 8.02 18.85
N GLY A 256 -12.24 7.45 18.05
CA GLY A 256 -12.56 6.41 17.09
C GLY A 256 -13.13 5.15 17.75
N PRO A 257 -13.63 4.21 16.95
CA PRO A 257 -14.03 2.90 17.47
C PRO A 257 -12.82 2.17 18.06
N ALA A 258 -13.09 1.11 18.82
CA ALA A 258 -12.02 0.20 19.22
C ALA A 258 -11.29 -0.30 17.98
N ALA A 259 -9.96 -0.14 17.96
CA ALA A 259 -9.06 -0.64 16.94
C ALA A 259 -7.87 -1.32 17.62
N ASN A 260 -7.14 -2.18 16.89
CA ASN A 260 -5.91 -2.75 17.40
C ASN A 260 -4.78 -1.71 17.46
N PHE A 261 -4.77 -0.78 16.52
CA PHE A 261 -3.90 0.38 16.51
C PHE A 261 -4.49 1.50 15.63
N GLU A 262 -4.05 2.73 15.90
CA GLU A 262 -4.43 3.93 15.15
C GLU A 262 -3.22 4.50 14.42
N VAL A 263 -3.45 5.07 13.25
CA VAL A 263 -2.40 5.63 12.37
C VAL A 263 -2.88 6.96 11.82
N THR A 264 -2.02 7.97 11.76
CA THR A 264 -2.39 9.22 11.10
C THR A 264 -2.37 9.06 9.58
N SER A 265 -3.12 9.87 8.84
CA SER A 265 -3.02 9.86 7.36
C SER A 265 -1.59 10.18 6.88
N GLU A 266 -0.83 10.99 7.62
CA GLU A 266 0.58 11.27 7.30
C GLU A 266 1.46 10.03 7.46
N ASP A 267 1.29 9.26 8.54
CA ASP A 267 2.03 8.01 8.76
C ASP A 267 1.66 6.94 7.72
N PHE A 268 0.37 6.82 7.39
CA PHE A 268 -0.12 5.88 6.38
C PHE A 268 0.39 6.23 4.97
N LEU A 269 0.39 7.51 4.59
CA LEU A 269 1.01 7.98 3.35
C LEU A 269 2.54 7.82 3.41
N GLY A 270 3.14 8.03 4.58
CA GLY A 270 4.57 7.84 4.86
C GLY A 270 5.03 6.41 4.60
N GLU A 271 4.22 5.44 5.00
CA GLU A 271 4.47 4.01 4.81
C GLU A 271 4.70 3.62 3.34
N TRP A 272 3.99 4.28 2.42
CA TRP A 272 4.09 4.03 0.97
C TRP A 272 5.04 5.00 0.25
N SER A 273 5.20 6.22 0.77
CA SER A 273 6.09 7.23 0.18
C SER A 273 7.54 7.13 0.64
N ASN A 274 7.81 6.48 1.78
CA ASN A 274 9.12 6.31 2.39
C ASN A 274 9.30 4.89 2.98
N PRO A 275 9.42 3.85 2.14
CA PRO A 275 9.52 2.48 2.62
C PRO A 275 10.86 2.15 3.25
N SER A 276 11.89 3.02 3.16
CA SER A 276 13.05 2.86 4.04
C SER A 276 12.68 2.98 5.53
N LYS A 277 11.53 3.61 5.83
CA LYS A 277 10.86 3.63 7.13
C LYS A 277 9.60 2.75 7.19
N GLY A 278 9.27 2.09 6.08
CA GLY A 278 8.05 1.29 5.96
C GLY A 278 8.18 -0.08 6.63
N GLY A 279 7.04 -0.72 6.84
CA GLY A 279 6.84 -1.99 7.51
C GLY A 279 6.22 -1.81 8.89
N ALA A 280 6.12 -0.58 9.40
CA ALA A 280 5.64 -0.32 10.75
C ALA A 280 4.18 -0.76 10.94
N LEU A 281 3.35 -0.60 9.89
CA LEU A 281 1.97 -1.06 9.90
C LEU A 281 1.88 -2.59 10.00
N TRP A 282 2.59 -3.28 9.12
CA TRP A 282 2.62 -4.74 9.08
C TRP A 282 3.19 -5.32 10.38
N ALA A 283 4.32 -4.80 10.87
CA ALA A 283 4.91 -5.19 12.14
C ALA A 283 4.00 -4.93 13.34
N SER A 284 3.16 -3.90 13.28
CA SER A 284 2.14 -3.66 14.33
C SER A 284 1.02 -4.69 14.28
N ALA A 285 0.61 -5.10 13.07
CA ALA A 285 -0.37 -6.16 12.86
C ALA A 285 0.15 -7.53 13.32
N GLU A 286 1.37 -7.88 12.93
CA GLU A 286 2.04 -9.13 13.33
C GLU A 286 2.11 -9.24 14.85
N ARG A 287 2.56 -8.17 15.54
CA ARG A 287 2.59 -8.13 17.02
C ARG A 287 1.22 -8.34 17.67
N VAL A 288 0.14 -7.91 17.03
CA VAL A 288 -1.23 -8.16 17.53
C VAL A 288 -1.56 -9.64 17.41
N ILE A 289 -1.23 -10.26 16.28
CA ILE A 289 -1.48 -11.69 16.00
C ILE A 289 -0.64 -12.57 16.93
N GLU A 290 0.66 -12.27 17.10
CA GLU A 290 1.56 -12.97 18.02
C GLU A 290 0.99 -12.99 19.45
N LYS A 291 0.58 -11.82 19.98
CA LYS A 291 -0.03 -11.72 21.31
C LYS A 291 -1.31 -12.55 21.45
N ARG A 292 -2.10 -12.66 20.39
CA ARG A 292 -3.31 -13.50 20.39
C ARG A 292 -2.95 -14.98 20.44
N GLN A 293 -1.94 -15.39 19.67
CA GLN A 293 -1.46 -16.77 19.66
C GLN A 293 -0.88 -17.17 21.02
N GLU A 294 -0.07 -16.31 21.64
CA GLU A 294 0.45 -16.52 23.00
C GLU A 294 -0.69 -16.76 24.01
N LYS A 295 -1.71 -15.90 23.98
CA LYS A 295 -2.89 -16.03 24.86
C LYS A 295 -3.66 -17.33 24.63
N LEU A 296 -3.77 -17.81 23.40
CA LEU A 296 -4.42 -19.08 23.08
C LEU A 296 -3.64 -20.27 23.66
N VAL A 297 -2.32 -20.25 23.54
CA VAL A 297 -1.44 -21.28 24.11
C VAL A 297 -1.54 -21.30 25.64
N GLU A 298 -1.61 -20.14 26.29
CA GLU A 298 -1.80 -20.05 27.74
C GLU A 298 -3.13 -20.65 28.21
N VAL A 299 -4.24 -20.35 27.50
CA VAL A 299 -5.57 -20.87 27.82
C VAL A 299 -5.63 -22.39 27.63
N GLN A 300 -5.05 -22.90 26.54
CA GLN A 300 -4.96 -24.34 26.30
C GLN A 300 -4.14 -25.05 27.39
N SER A 301 -3.02 -24.44 27.81
CA SER A 301 -2.16 -24.99 28.86
C SER A 301 -2.87 -25.09 30.21
N ARG A 302 -3.69 -24.09 30.56
CA ARG A 302 -4.50 -24.09 31.80
C ARG A 302 -5.60 -25.16 31.75
N ASN A 303 -6.33 -25.25 30.65
CA ASN A 303 -7.39 -26.24 30.49
C ASN A 303 -6.86 -27.69 30.58
N CYS A 304 -5.66 -27.96 30.05
CA CYS A 304 -5.00 -29.27 30.19
C CYS A 304 -4.56 -29.58 31.62
N ALA A 305 -4.21 -28.57 32.42
CA ALA A 305 -3.84 -28.77 33.82
C ALA A 305 -5.05 -29.07 34.72
N ASP A 306 -6.22 -28.53 34.38
CA ASP A 306 -7.46 -28.73 35.14
C ASP A 306 -8.13 -30.07 34.83
N THR A 307 -7.97 -30.64 33.63
CA THR A 307 -8.51 -31.97 33.29
C THR A 307 -7.70 -33.14 33.85
N ALA A 308 -6.49 -32.88 34.36
CA ALA A 308 -5.61 -33.90 34.93
C ALA A 308 -5.79 -34.11 36.45
N LYS A 309 -6.67 -33.33 37.09
CA LYS A 309 -7.01 -33.44 38.52
C LYS A 309 -8.32 -34.19 38.72
#